data_AF-A0A2N1TCR5-F1
#
_entry.id   AF-A0A2N1TCR5-F1
#
_cell.length_a   1.000
_cell.length_b   1.000
_cell.length_c   1.000
_cell.angle_alpha   90.00
_cell.angle_beta   90.00
_cell.angle_gamma   90.00
#
_symmetry.space_group_name_H-M   'P 1'
#
loop_
_entity.id
_entity.type
_entity.pdbx_description
1 polymer ?
#
loop_
_entity_poly.entity_id
_entity_poly.type
_entity_poly.pdbx_seq_one_letter_code
_entity_poly.pdbx_strand_id
1 'polypeptide(L)'
;MEFKKDISWEDVFEGWRERESENPGWIECATKVKGWPDWESWRRFSASQMGLDKREWKVFQLTDPLNEVPEMLIGPFAGWQSRVEDKQETTFGELLEIPEQYRHFSRHKDVISIMEGLPFTTQLIGLVRKDINKVVCVDGHHRAVAMALEKKHGGGVDFGDTPVTIALAEIDDMKILDAVLERGTDRR
;
A
#
# COMPACT_ATOMS: atom_id res chain seq x y z
N MET A 1 1.53 -7.26 15.12
CA MET A 1 0.24 -6.59 14.85
C MET A 1 -0.73 -6.93 15.98
N GLU A 2 -1.52 -5.95 16.41
CA GLU A 2 -2.54 -6.11 17.46
C GLU A 2 -3.92 -5.73 16.91
N PHE A 3 -4.92 -6.59 17.09
CA PHE A 3 -6.30 -6.28 16.67
C PHE A 3 -6.85 -5.08 17.45
N LYS A 4 -7.53 -4.16 16.76
CA LYS A 4 -8.17 -3.00 17.40
C LYS A 4 -9.68 -3.01 17.28
N LYS A 5 -10.21 -3.25 16.08
CA LYS A 5 -11.67 -3.26 15.84
C LYS A 5 -12.01 -3.90 14.51
N ASP A 6 -13.25 -4.38 14.40
CA ASP A 6 -13.88 -4.61 13.11
C ASP A 6 -14.22 -3.26 12.45
N ILE A 7 -14.28 -3.22 11.12
CA ILE A 7 -14.56 -2.01 10.34
C ILE A 7 -15.31 -2.38 9.06
N SER A 8 -16.12 -1.47 8.51
CA SER A 8 -16.76 -1.68 7.21
C SER A 8 -15.81 -1.30 6.07
N TRP A 9 -16.07 -1.81 4.86
CA TRP A 9 -15.33 -1.35 3.68
C TRP A 9 -15.54 0.15 3.43
N GLU A 10 -16.75 0.65 3.65
CA GLU A 10 -17.11 2.06 3.48
C GLU A 10 -16.27 2.97 4.37
N ASP A 11 -16.06 2.59 5.64
CA ASP A 11 -15.19 3.35 6.55
C ASP A 11 -13.72 3.28 6.13
N VAL A 12 -13.26 2.13 5.62
CA VAL A 12 -11.89 1.97 5.07
C VAL A 12 -11.71 2.88 3.86
N PHE A 13 -12.70 2.91 2.96
CA PHE A 13 -12.70 3.74 1.77
C PHE A 13 -12.80 5.23 2.10
N GLU A 14 -13.59 5.61 3.10
CA GLU A 14 -13.68 6.99 3.56
C GLU A 14 -12.33 7.48 4.10
N GLY A 15 -11.66 6.69 4.93
CA GLY A 15 -10.30 7.02 5.39
C GLY A 15 -9.30 7.11 4.23
N TRP A 16 -9.45 6.29 3.18
CA TRP A 16 -8.64 6.42 1.96
C TRP A 16 -8.92 7.74 1.24
N ARG A 17 -10.20 8.12 1.11
CA ARG A 17 -10.66 9.36 0.48
C ARG A 17 -10.12 10.58 1.19
N GLU A 18 -10.22 10.64 2.52
CA GLU A 18 -9.70 11.76 3.32
C GLU A 18 -8.20 12.00 3.09
N ARG A 19 -7.42 10.94 2.86
CA ARG A 19 -5.97 11.05 2.66
C ARG A 19 -5.57 11.43 1.23
N GLU A 20 -6.33 11.02 0.22
CA GLU A 20 -5.91 11.15 -1.18
C GLU A 20 -6.75 12.07 -2.05
N SER A 21 -8.06 12.17 -1.79
CA SER A 21 -9.00 12.75 -2.77
C SER A 21 -8.79 14.25 -3.03
N GLU A 22 -8.22 14.96 -2.07
CA GLU A 22 -7.89 16.39 -2.20
C GLU A 22 -6.44 16.62 -2.68
N ASN A 23 -5.63 15.57 -2.79
CA ASN A 23 -4.25 15.69 -3.25
C ASN A 23 -4.21 15.95 -4.77
N PRO A 24 -3.66 17.08 -5.24
CA PRO A 24 -3.65 17.41 -6.66
C PRO A 24 -2.97 16.36 -7.55
N GLY A 25 -1.92 15.70 -7.03
CA GLY A 25 -1.21 14.65 -7.76
C GLY A 25 -2.06 13.40 -7.97
N TRP A 26 -2.88 13.01 -6.99
CA TRP A 26 -3.79 11.87 -7.12
C TRP A 26 -4.98 12.20 -8.02
N ILE A 27 -5.52 13.41 -7.94
CA ILE A 27 -6.56 13.89 -8.86
C ILE A 27 -6.03 13.88 -10.29
N GLU A 28 -4.85 14.47 -10.54
CA GLU A 28 -4.22 14.49 -11.86
C GLU A 28 -3.92 13.10 -12.38
N CYS A 29 -3.44 12.19 -11.53
CA CYS A 29 -3.22 10.80 -11.88
C CYS A 29 -4.53 10.14 -12.33
N ALA A 30 -5.61 10.30 -11.55
CA ALA A 30 -6.92 9.76 -11.90
C ALA A 30 -7.41 10.27 -13.26
N THR A 31 -7.38 11.60 -13.47
CA THR A 31 -8.03 12.24 -14.61
C THR A 31 -7.20 12.23 -15.88
N LYS A 32 -5.90 12.54 -15.78
CA LYS A 32 -5.03 12.72 -16.96
C LYS A 32 -4.23 11.47 -17.31
N VAL A 33 -3.77 10.72 -16.31
CA VAL A 33 -2.94 9.53 -16.54
C VAL A 33 -3.79 8.29 -16.74
N LYS A 34 -4.79 8.09 -15.87
CA LYS A 34 -5.65 6.90 -15.84
C LYS A 34 -6.93 7.05 -16.67
N GLY A 35 -7.34 8.28 -16.95
CA GLY A 35 -8.50 8.62 -17.80
C GLY A 35 -9.85 8.55 -17.10
N TRP A 36 -9.89 8.43 -15.78
CA TRP A 36 -11.12 8.44 -14.99
C TRP A 36 -11.72 9.84 -14.86
N PRO A 37 -13.03 9.99 -14.64
CA PRO A 37 -13.63 11.31 -14.44
C PRO A 37 -13.15 11.97 -13.14
N ASP A 38 -12.82 11.18 -12.12
CA ASP A 38 -12.40 11.64 -10.80
C ASP A 38 -11.64 10.53 -10.05
N TRP A 39 -11.03 10.91 -8.92
CA TRP A 39 -10.30 10.01 -8.04
C TRP A 39 -11.17 8.87 -7.50
N GLU A 40 -12.40 9.17 -7.11
CA GLU A 40 -13.28 8.20 -6.46
C GLU A 40 -13.66 7.06 -7.43
N SER A 41 -14.05 7.40 -8.65
CA SER A 41 -14.37 6.45 -9.71
C SER A 41 -13.19 5.52 -9.99
N TRP A 42 -11.96 6.07 -10.03
CA TRP A 42 -10.75 5.29 -10.22
C TRP A 42 -10.49 4.32 -9.06
N ARG A 43 -10.55 4.80 -7.81
CA ARG A 43 -10.28 3.97 -6.64
C ARG A 43 -11.38 2.93 -6.41
N ARG A 44 -12.65 3.26 -6.63
CA ARG A 44 -13.76 2.29 -6.57
C ARG A 44 -13.62 1.21 -7.63
N PHE A 45 -13.25 1.57 -8.86
CA PHE A 45 -12.95 0.57 -9.88
C PHE A 45 -11.81 -0.35 -9.44
N SER A 46 -10.69 0.22 -8.99
CA SER A 46 -9.53 -0.53 -8.49
C SER A 46 -9.92 -1.48 -7.34
N ALA A 47 -10.70 -1.01 -6.38
CA ALA A 47 -11.20 -1.79 -5.26
C ALA A 47 -12.13 -2.93 -5.70
N SER A 48 -13.04 -2.67 -6.64
CA SER A 48 -13.98 -3.68 -7.15
C SER A 48 -13.27 -4.84 -7.85
N GLN A 49 -12.16 -4.58 -8.54
CA GLN A 49 -11.34 -5.64 -9.16
C GLN A 49 -10.76 -6.62 -8.13
N MET A 50 -10.42 -6.15 -6.93
CA MET A 50 -9.93 -6.99 -5.82
C MET A 50 -11.07 -7.52 -4.93
N GLY A 51 -12.32 -7.14 -5.22
CA GLY A 51 -13.50 -7.45 -4.42
C GLY A 51 -13.43 -6.89 -3.00
N LEU A 52 -12.79 -5.72 -2.81
CA LEU A 52 -12.59 -5.14 -1.47
C LEU A 52 -13.90 -4.83 -0.75
N ASP A 53 -14.95 -4.49 -1.51
CA ASP A 53 -16.32 -4.21 -1.05
C ASP A 53 -17.08 -5.45 -0.56
N LYS A 54 -16.55 -6.65 -0.78
CA LYS A 54 -17.21 -7.93 -0.47
C LYS A 54 -16.53 -8.69 0.65
N ARG A 55 -15.61 -8.03 1.37
CA ARG A 55 -14.76 -8.66 2.38
C ARG A 55 -15.06 -8.14 3.77
N GLU A 56 -14.76 -8.96 4.76
CA GLU A 56 -14.76 -8.55 6.15
C GLU A 56 -13.44 -7.84 6.47
N TRP A 57 -13.55 -6.65 7.06
CA TRP A 57 -12.41 -5.80 7.36
C TRP A 57 -12.18 -5.65 8.86
N LYS A 58 -10.90 -5.59 9.22
CA LYS A 58 -10.43 -5.39 10.58
C LYS A 58 -9.29 -4.40 10.59
N VAL A 59 -9.24 -3.55 11.61
CA VAL A 59 -8.10 -2.65 11.84
C VAL A 59 -7.16 -3.29 12.83
N PHE A 60 -5.88 -3.30 12.48
CA PHE A 60 -4.78 -3.70 13.33
C PHE A 60 -3.83 -2.54 13.56
N GLN A 61 -3.26 -2.48 14.76
CA GLN A 61 -2.11 -1.65 15.08
C GLN A 61 -0.84 -2.40 14.71
N LEU A 62 0.07 -1.75 13.99
CA LEU A 62 1.43 -2.23 13.82
C LEU A 62 2.20 -1.92 15.11
N THR A 63 2.78 -2.97 15.69
CA THR A 63 3.55 -2.95 16.93
C THR A 63 5.02 -2.61 16.68
N ASP A 64 5.50 -2.89 15.48
CA ASP A 64 6.84 -2.58 15.00
C ASP A 64 6.77 -2.21 13.51
N PRO A 65 6.34 -0.99 13.17
CA PRO A 65 6.10 -0.60 11.79
C PRO A 65 7.33 -0.74 10.89
N LEU A 66 8.53 -0.48 11.43
CA LEU A 66 9.78 -0.62 10.68
C LEU A 66 10.10 -2.07 10.35
N ASN A 67 9.68 -3.05 11.15
CA ASN A 67 9.86 -4.46 10.80
C ASN A 67 8.67 -5.07 10.06
N GLU A 68 7.44 -4.67 10.38
CA GLU A 68 6.23 -5.28 9.83
C GLU A 68 5.89 -4.78 8.41
N VAL A 69 6.09 -3.50 8.13
CA VAL A 69 5.74 -2.92 6.81
C VAL A 69 6.69 -3.39 5.70
N PRO A 70 8.01 -3.49 5.92
CA PRO A 70 8.91 -3.96 4.87
C PRO A 70 8.68 -5.41 4.47
N GLU A 71 8.10 -6.22 5.35
CA GLU A 71 7.73 -7.62 5.09
C GLU A 71 6.44 -7.78 4.28
N MET A 72 5.72 -6.69 4.02
CA MET A 72 4.53 -6.68 3.17
C MET A 72 4.93 -6.82 1.70
N LEU A 73 4.13 -7.58 0.96
CA LEU A 73 4.22 -7.74 -0.48
C LEU A 73 3.79 -6.47 -1.19
N ILE A 74 4.46 -6.17 -2.29
CA ILE A 74 4.09 -5.11 -3.20
C ILE A 74 2.71 -5.44 -3.80
N GLY A 75 1.80 -4.45 -3.79
CA GLY A 75 0.46 -4.59 -4.37
C GLY A 75 0.42 -4.89 -5.88
N PRO A 76 -0.71 -5.36 -6.41
CA PRO A 76 -0.87 -5.84 -7.79
C PRO A 76 -0.98 -4.70 -8.82
N PHE A 77 -0.15 -3.65 -8.70
CA PHE A 77 -0.22 -2.47 -9.55
C PHE A 77 0.96 -2.44 -10.53
N ALA A 78 0.67 -2.32 -11.82
CA ALA A 78 1.68 -2.40 -12.88
C ALA A 78 2.89 -1.47 -12.66
N GLY A 79 2.70 -0.23 -12.20
CA GLY A 79 3.81 0.70 -11.96
C GLY A 79 4.75 0.32 -10.81
N TRP A 80 4.27 -0.51 -9.89
CA TRP A 80 5.09 -1.09 -8.81
C TRP A 80 5.67 -2.44 -9.22
N GLN A 81 4.83 -3.30 -9.80
CA GLN A 81 5.22 -4.65 -10.25
C GLN A 81 6.18 -4.64 -11.45
N SER A 82 6.28 -3.54 -12.21
CA SER A 82 7.27 -3.40 -13.29
C SER A 82 8.71 -3.20 -12.77
N ARG A 83 8.90 -3.05 -11.46
CA ARG A 83 10.20 -2.78 -10.82
C ARG A 83 10.88 -4.04 -10.28
N VAL A 84 10.21 -5.18 -10.38
CA VAL A 84 10.63 -6.45 -9.82
C VAL A 84 10.43 -7.55 -10.85
N GLU A 85 11.25 -8.60 -10.76
CA GLU A 85 11.09 -9.80 -11.59
C GLU A 85 10.04 -10.74 -10.99
N ASP A 86 10.10 -10.93 -9.67
CA ASP A 86 9.22 -11.84 -8.93
C ASP A 86 7.91 -11.15 -8.52
N LYS A 87 6.99 -11.09 -9.48
CA LYS A 87 5.72 -10.37 -9.36
C LYS A 87 4.83 -11.00 -8.29
N GLN A 88 4.12 -10.16 -7.54
CA GLN A 88 3.21 -10.55 -6.44
C GLN A 88 3.87 -11.28 -5.25
N GLU A 89 5.17 -11.55 -5.32
CA GLU A 89 5.93 -12.24 -4.26
C GLU A 89 7.04 -11.36 -3.66
N THR A 90 7.47 -10.31 -4.36
CA THR A 90 8.46 -9.37 -3.82
C THR A 90 7.88 -8.47 -2.72
N THR A 91 8.57 -8.40 -1.59
CA THR A 91 8.30 -7.48 -0.47
C THR A 91 8.92 -6.08 -0.67
N PHE A 92 8.51 -5.10 0.13
CA PHE A 92 9.18 -3.78 0.10
C PHE A 92 10.63 -3.82 0.60
N GLY A 93 10.96 -4.72 1.53
CA GLY A 93 12.33 -4.96 1.97
C GLY A 93 13.19 -5.49 0.81
N GLU A 94 12.74 -6.54 0.14
CA GLU A 94 13.44 -7.15 -1.00
C GLU A 94 13.56 -6.18 -2.18
N LEU A 95 12.54 -5.36 -2.44
CA LEU A 95 12.61 -4.28 -3.44
C LEU A 95 13.84 -3.40 -3.25
N LEU A 96 14.16 -3.06 -2.00
CA LEU A 96 15.30 -2.19 -1.66
C LEU A 96 16.63 -2.94 -1.61
N GLU A 97 16.65 -4.27 -1.72
CA GLU A 97 17.88 -5.01 -1.98
C GLU A 97 18.29 -4.95 -3.45
N ILE A 98 17.38 -4.61 -4.37
CA ILE A 98 17.69 -4.38 -5.78
C ILE A 98 18.44 -3.04 -5.92
N PRO A 99 19.73 -3.03 -6.34
CA PRO A 99 20.54 -1.80 -6.30
C PRO A 99 19.98 -0.64 -7.12
N GLU A 100 19.29 -0.94 -8.23
CA GLU A 100 18.63 0.07 -9.04
C GLU A 100 17.45 0.71 -8.31
N GLN A 101 16.58 -0.09 -7.71
CA GLN A 101 15.40 0.40 -7.01
C GLN A 101 15.79 1.15 -5.74
N TYR A 102 16.79 0.67 -5.00
CA TYR A 102 17.38 1.42 -3.89
C TYR A 102 17.85 2.80 -4.34
N ARG A 103 18.69 2.90 -5.38
CA ARG A 103 19.16 4.19 -5.91
C ARG A 103 18.00 5.10 -6.35
N HIS A 104 16.96 4.52 -6.94
CA HIS A 104 15.77 5.27 -7.36
C HIS A 104 15.02 5.85 -6.16
N PHE A 105 14.66 5.02 -5.19
CA PHE A 105 13.84 5.43 -4.04
C PHE A 105 14.61 6.28 -3.03
N SER A 106 15.93 6.11 -2.89
CA SER A 106 16.80 7.01 -2.12
C SER A 106 16.87 8.44 -2.69
N ARG A 107 16.28 8.70 -3.86
CA ARG A 107 16.22 10.03 -4.49
C ARG A 107 14.80 10.43 -4.89
N HIS A 108 13.82 9.57 -4.64
CA HIS A 108 12.45 9.83 -5.02
C HIS A 108 11.84 10.83 -4.04
N LYS A 109 11.62 12.07 -4.49
CA LYS A 109 11.22 13.20 -3.65
C LYS A 109 10.07 12.87 -2.69
N ASP A 110 9.02 12.21 -3.17
CA ASP A 110 7.84 11.91 -2.34
C ASP A 110 8.15 10.85 -1.28
N VAL A 111 9.01 9.87 -1.58
CA VAL A 111 9.41 8.83 -0.61
C VAL A 111 10.31 9.43 0.46
N ILE A 112 11.29 10.23 0.04
CA ILE A 112 12.21 10.90 0.96
C ILE A 112 11.46 11.87 1.87
N SER A 113 10.54 12.68 1.31
CA SER A 113 9.72 13.59 2.11
C SER A 113 8.87 12.85 3.15
N ILE A 114 8.37 11.65 2.83
CA ILE A 114 7.64 10.82 3.80
C ILE A 114 8.60 10.28 4.86
N MET A 115 9.75 9.75 4.45
CA MET A 115 10.75 9.16 5.35
C MET A 115 11.26 10.18 6.37
N GLU A 116 11.61 11.39 5.92
CA GLU A 116 12.07 12.49 6.77
C GLU A 116 10.98 12.99 7.74
N GLY A 117 9.71 12.75 7.43
CA GLY A 117 8.58 13.10 8.28
C GLY A 117 8.21 12.02 9.30
N LEU A 118 8.86 10.86 9.30
CA LEU A 118 8.58 9.80 10.29
C LEU A 118 9.05 10.21 11.69
N PRO A 119 8.30 9.86 12.75
CA PRO A 119 7.06 9.09 12.74
C PRO A 119 5.82 10.00 12.55
N PHE A 120 4.77 9.49 11.88
CA PHE A 120 3.46 10.15 11.84
C PHE A 120 2.31 9.13 11.84
N THR A 121 1.16 9.55 12.38
CA THR A 121 -0.04 8.72 12.43
C THR A 121 -0.55 8.44 11.03
N THR A 122 -0.75 7.16 10.70
CA THR A 122 -1.18 6.77 9.36
C THR A 122 -1.91 5.43 9.37
N GLN A 123 -2.68 5.18 8.32
CA GLN A 123 -3.32 3.89 8.06
C GLN A 123 -2.97 3.38 6.66
N LEU A 124 -2.52 2.13 6.59
CA LEU A 124 -2.35 1.36 5.36
C LEU A 124 -3.61 0.53 5.07
N ILE A 125 -3.74 0.05 3.84
CA ILE A 125 -4.77 -0.93 3.46
C ILE A 125 -4.05 -2.15 2.88
N GLY A 126 -4.44 -3.35 3.30
CA GLY A 126 -3.83 -4.57 2.81
C GLY A 126 -4.79 -5.75 2.72
N LEU A 127 -4.36 -6.77 1.99
CA LEU A 127 -5.02 -8.06 1.90
C LEU A 127 -4.10 -9.15 2.45
N VAL A 128 -4.61 -9.99 3.33
CA VAL A 128 -3.88 -11.15 3.86
C VAL A 128 -4.02 -12.31 2.87
N ARG A 129 -2.91 -12.69 2.25
CA ARG A 129 -2.76 -13.92 1.45
C ARG A 129 -2.68 -15.12 2.38
N LYS A 130 -3.72 -15.94 2.45
CA LYS A 130 -3.76 -17.10 3.36
C LYS A 130 -2.80 -18.22 3.00
N ASP A 131 -2.51 -18.40 1.71
CA ASP A 131 -1.64 -19.44 1.20
C ASP A 131 -0.19 -19.32 1.70
N ILE A 132 0.29 -18.08 1.87
CA ILE A 132 1.66 -17.78 2.33
C ILE A 132 1.72 -16.95 3.61
N ASN A 133 0.57 -16.63 4.20
CA ASN A 133 0.42 -15.80 5.40
C ASN A 133 1.18 -14.46 5.33
N LYS A 134 1.07 -13.77 4.19
CA LYS A 134 1.70 -12.48 3.94
C LYS A 134 0.65 -11.41 3.63
N VAL A 135 0.96 -10.16 3.95
CA VAL A 135 0.09 -9.02 3.63
C VAL A 135 0.51 -8.43 2.29
N VAL A 136 -0.43 -8.29 1.37
CA VAL A 136 -0.28 -7.54 0.12
C VAL A 136 -0.76 -6.11 0.36
N CYS A 137 0.10 -5.13 0.09
CA CYS A 137 -0.22 -3.73 0.27
C CYS A 137 -1.13 -3.22 -0.86
N VAL A 138 -2.32 -2.73 -0.51
CA VAL A 138 -3.32 -2.16 -1.42
C VAL A 138 -3.22 -0.65 -1.49
N ASP A 139 -3.04 0.01 -0.35
CA ASP A 139 -2.80 1.45 -0.23
C ASP A 139 -1.59 1.72 0.66
N GLY A 140 -0.80 2.72 0.27
CA GLY A 140 0.32 3.23 1.04
C GLY A 140 1.70 2.77 0.57
N HIS A 141 1.87 2.35 -0.68
CA HIS A 141 3.17 1.90 -1.21
C HIS A 141 4.31 2.90 -0.98
N HIS A 142 4.11 4.21 -1.21
CA HIS A 142 5.16 5.21 -0.94
C HIS A 142 5.52 5.28 0.55
N ARG A 143 4.53 5.15 1.44
CA ARG A 143 4.75 5.09 2.90
C ARG A 143 5.48 3.81 3.28
N ALA A 144 5.13 2.69 2.66
CA ALA A 144 5.79 1.41 2.90
C ALA A 144 7.25 1.40 2.43
N VAL A 145 7.54 1.97 1.26
CA VAL A 145 8.91 2.15 0.78
C VAL A 145 9.68 3.09 1.71
N ALA A 146 9.08 4.19 2.17
CA ALA A 146 9.74 5.11 3.10
C ALA A 146 10.13 4.41 4.43
N MET A 147 9.22 3.61 5.01
CA MET A 147 9.51 2.82 6.21
C MET A 147 10.56 1.74 5.97
N ALA A 148 10.53 1.07 4.80
CA ALA A 148 11.55 0.10 4.42
C ALA A 148 12.94 0.75 4.22
N LEU A 149 12.96 1.96 3.67
CA LEU A 149 14.18 2.74 3.48
C LEU A 149 14.76 3.20 4.82
N GLU A 150 13.91 3.69 5.73
CA GLU A 150 14.31 4.06 7.10
C GLU A 150 14.91 2.85 7.85
N LYS A 151 14.26 1.68 7.79
CA LYS A 151 14.84 0.45 8.34
C LYS A 151 16.20 0.13 7.73
N LYS A 152 16.33 0.23 6.40
CA LYS A 152 17.59 -0.02 5.69
C LYS A 152 18.69 0.99 6.05
N HIS A 153 18.34 2.20 6.47
CA HIS A 153 19.27 3.23 6.95
C HIS A 153 19.65 3.08 8.43
N GLY A 154 19.14 2.06 9.12
CA GLY A 154 19.50 1.73 10.50
C GLY A 154 18.34 1.79 11.49
N GLY A 155 17.16 2.22 11.06
CA GLY A 155 15.93 2.16 11.86
C GLY A 155 15.97 3.00 13.14
N GLY A 156 16.30 4.28 13.02
CA GLY A 156 16.45 5.18 14.18
C GLY A 156 15.14 5.80 14.69
N VAL A 157 14.05 5.65 13.93
CA VAL A 157 12.75 6.24 14.26
C VAL A 157 12.00 5.40 15.28
N ASP A 158 11.57 6.04 16.36
CA ASP A 158 10.68 5.46 17.38
C ASP A 158 9.21 5.81 17.08
N PHE A 159 8.36 4.79 16.99
CA PHE A 159 6.90 4.93 16.76
C PHE A 159 6.07 4.84 18.05
N GLY A 160 6.68 4.79 19.24
CA GLY A 160 6.04 4.44 20.51
C GLY A 160 4.64 5.03 20.73
N ASP A 161 4.49 6.35 20.58
CA ASP A 161 3.22 7.06 20.77
C ASP A 161 2.53 7.46 19.45
N THR A 162 3.05 7.01 18.31
CA THR A 162 2.57 7.39 16.97
C THR A 162 1.91 6.22 16.26
N PRO A 163 0.56 6.14 16.26
CA PRO A 163 -0.13 4.97 15.75
C PRO A 163 0.04 4.78 14.24
N VAL A 164 0.67 3.68 13.86
CA VAL A 164 0.58 3.14 12.49
C VAL A 164 -0.41 1.99 12.48
N THR A 165 -1.50 2.12 11.74
CA THR A 165 -2.52 1.08 11.61
C THR A 165 -2.57 0.51 10.21
N ILE A 166 -3.20 -0.64 10.07
CA ILE A 166 -3.53 -1.25 8.78
C ILE A 166 -4.96 -1.80 8.83
N ALA A 167 -5.76 -1.44 7.83
CA ALA A 167 -7.01 -2.12 7.54
C ALA A 167 -6.69 -3.38 6.73
N LEU A 168 -7.12 -4.54 7.22
CA LEU A 168 -6.87 -5.84 6.62
C LEU A 168 -8.18 -6.56 6.33
N ALA A 169 -8.22 -7.18 5.17
CA ALA A 169 -9.19 -8.20 4.79
C ALA A 169 -8.46 -9.43 4.27
N GLU A 170 -9.10 -10.59 4.30
CA GLU A 170 -8.52 -11.83 3.79
C GLU A 170 -8.77 -12.00 2.28
N ILE A 171 -7.83 -12.63 1.59
CA ILE A 171 -7.99 -13.07 0.20
C ILE A 171 -7.50 -14.50 0.04
N ASP A 172 -8.33 -15.32 -0.61
CA ASP A 172 -8.09 -16.75 -0.81
C ASP A 172 -7.83 -17.09 -2.30
N ASP A 173 -8.30 -16.25 -3.24
CA ASP A 173 -8.11 -16.45 -4.68
C ASP A 173 -7.02 -15.52 -5.22
N MET A 174 -5.82 -16.08 -5.42
CA MET A 174 -4.67 -15.32 -5.91
C MET A 174 -4.81 -14.90 -7.37
N LYS A 175 -5.68 -15.58 -8.14
CA LYS A 175 -5.94 -15.20 -9.54
C LYS A 175 -6.52 -13.81 -9.66
N ILE A 176 -7.18 -13.32 -8.60
CA ILE A 176 -7.66 -11.93 -8.53
C ILE A 176 -6.48 -10.95 -8.61
N LEU A 177 -5.37 -11.22 -7.93
CA LEU A 177 -4.20 -10.34 -7.95
C LEU A 177 -3.57 -10.30 -9.34
N ASP A 178 -3.45 -11.46 -9.99
CA ASP A 178 -2.96 -11.57 -11.36
C ASP A 178 -3.87 -10.85 -12.36
N ALA A 179 -5.19 -11.04 -12.22
CA ALA A 179 -6.19 -10.37 -13.06
C ALA A 179 -6.15 -8.85 -12.88
N VAL A 180 -5.99 -8.35 -11.66
CA VAL A 180 -5.82 -6.91 -11.38
C VAL A 180 -4.56 -6.38 -12.03
N LEU A 181 -3.44 -7.12 -11.95
CA LEU A 181 -2.18 -6.72 -12.55
C LEU A 181 -2.25 -6.68 -14.08
N GLU A 182 -2.87 -7.68 -14.70
CA GLU A 182 -3.08 -7.76 -16.14
C GLU A 182 -4.03 -6.66 -16.64
N ARG A 183 -5.16 -6.45 -15.95
CA ARG A 183 -6.16 -5.45 -16.32
C ARG A 183 -5.68 -4.02 -16.10
N GLY A 184 -4.84 -3.83 -15.08
CA GLY A 184 -4.44 -2.52 -14.60
C GLY A 184 -5.61 -1.71 -14.02
N THR A 185 -5.40 -0.42 -13.85
CA THR A 185 -6.40 0.50 -13.26
C THR A 185 -6.77 1.66 -14.16
N ASP A 186 -6.42 1.57 -15.44
CA ASP A 186 -6.76 2.56 -16.46
C ASP A 186 -8.21 2.34 -16.94
N ARG A 187 -8.91 3.42 -17.31
CA ARG A 187 -10.34 3.38 -17.74
C ARG A 187 -10.60 2.62 -19.06
N ARG A 188 -9.55 2.14 -19.75
CA ARG A 188 -9.62 1.55 -21.10
C ARG A 188 -10.62 0.41 -21.21
#